data_AF-A0A419EAT5-F1
#
_entry.id   AF-A0A419EAT5-F1
#
_cell.length_a   1.000
_cell.length_b   1.000
_cell.length_c   1.000
_cell.angle_alpha   90.00
_cell.angle_beta   90.00
_cell.angle_gamma   90.00
#
_symmetry.space_group_name_H-M   'P 1'
#
loop_
_entity.id
_entity.type
_entity.pdbx_description
1 polymer ?
#
loop_
_entity_poly.entity_id
_entity_poly.type
_entity_poly.pdbx_seq_one_letter_code
_entity_poly.pdbx_strand_id
1 'polypeptide(L)' 'MFTKKINKEDLEEIRKRQEMIHQYKLIAQALEAQKQQYIISRFPKYGLDPSRQYDIDLKTGKITENKNPRI' A
#
# COMPACT_ATOMS: atom_id res chain seq x y z
N MET A 1 -34.66 -9.93 19.68
CA MET A 1 -33.67 -9.68 18.60
C MET A 1 -34.27 -10.13 17.29
N PHE A 2 -34.30 -9.25 16.29
CA PHE A 2 -34.82 -9.57 14.97
C PHE A 2 -33.75 -10.29 14.16
N THR A 3 -34.06 -11.50 13.66
CA THR A 3 -33.18 -12.31 12.82
C THR A 3 -33.84 -12.50 11.46
N LYS A 4 -33.19 -12.01 10.39
CA LYS A 4 -33.58 -12.26 9.00
C LYS A 4 -32.38 -12.82 8.24
N LYS A 5 -32.65 -13.82 7.39
CA LYS A 5 -31.63 -14.47 6.57
C LYS A 5 -31.62 -13.83 5.18
N ILE A 6 -30.44 -13.50 4.68
CA ILE A 6 -30.23 -13.08 3.29
C ILE A 6 -30.44 -14.31 2.38
N ASN A 7 -31.02 -14.10 1.20
CA ASN A 7 -31.19 -15.21 0.25
C ASN A 7 -29.83 -15.69 -0.28
N LYS A 8 -29.82 -16.86 -0.93
CA LYS A 8 -28.56 -17.48 -1.36
C LYS A 8 -27.84 -16.65 -2.43
N GLU A 9 -28.58 -16.07 -3.37
CA GLU A 9 -28.03 -15.34 -4.51
C GLU A 9 -27.31 -14.07 -4.07
N ASP A 10 -27.96 -13.28 -3.20
CA ASP A 10 -27.38 -12.07 -2.63
C ASP A 10 -26.15 -12.40 -1.77
N LEU A 11 -26.18 -13.48 -1.00
CA LEU A 11 -25.03 -13.91 -0.19
C LEU A 11 -23.82 -14.29 -1.05
N GLU A 12 -24.05 -14.98 -2.16
CA GLU A 12 -22.98 -15.35 -3.10
C GLU A 12 -22.40 -14.12 -3.81
N GLU A 13 -23.23 -13.16 -4.20
CA GLU A 13 -22.76 -11.90 -4.78
C GLU A 13 -21.91 -11.08 -3.79
N ILE A 14 -22.33 -11.01 -2.52
CA ILE A 14 -21.55 -10.36 -1.45
C ILE A 14 -20.18 -11.05 -1.29
N ARG A 15 -20.13 -12.38 -1.31
CA ARG A 15 -18.88 -13.15 -1.21
C ARG A 15 -17.94 -12.86 -2.37
N LYS A 16 -18.44 -12.86 -3.61
CA LYS A 16 -17.65 -12.52 -4.80
C LYS A 16 -17.05 -11.11 -4.71
N ARG A 17 -17.85 -10.14 -4.26
CA ARG A 17 -17.37 -8.76 -4.04
C ARG A 17 -16.29 -8.69 -2.97
N GLN A 18 -16.47 -9.42 -1.88
CA GLN A 18 -15.45 -9.48 -0.82
C GLN A 18 -14.14 -10.08 -1.33
N GLU A 19 -14.20 -11.15 -2.12
CA GLU A 19 -13.03 -11.78 -2.73
C GLU A 19 -12.32 -10.82 -3.71
N MET A 20 -13.09 -10.12 -4.54
CA MET A 20 -12.56 -9.11 -5.46
C MET A 20 -11.86 -7.96 -4.71
N ILE A 21 -12.46 -7.44 -3.63
CA ILE A 21 -11.83 -6.44 -2.77
C ILE A 21 -10.52 -6.98 -2.18
N HIS A 22 -10.51 -8.24 -1.73
CA HIS A 22 -9.31 -8.86 -1.19
C HIS A 22 -8.18 -8.93 -2.24
N GLN A 23 -8.50 -9.37 -3.47
CA GLN A 23 -7.54 -9.40 -4.57
C GLN A 23 -6.97 -8.01 -4.87
N TYR A 24 -7.83 -6.98 -4.98
CA TYR A 24 -7.36 -5.61 -5.21
C TYR A 24 -6.48 -5.08 -4.08
N LYS A 25 -6.76 -5.44 -2.83
CA LYS A 25 -5.88 -5.08 -1.69
C LYS A 25 -4.49 -5.71 -1.84
N LEU A 26 -4.41 -6.98 -2.20
CA LEU A 26 -3.13 -7.66 -2.41
C LEU A 26 -2.34 -7.03 -3.57
N ILE A 27 -3.02 -6.71 -4.68
CA ILE A 27 -2.41 -6.02 -5.82
C ILE A 27 -1.87 -4.64 -5.40
N ALA A 28 -2.67 -3.85 -4.68
CA ALA A 28 -2.25 -2.55 -4.19
C ALA A 28 -1.01 -2.64 -3.27
N GLN A 29 -0.98 -3.62 -2.37
CA GLN A 29 0.18 -3.87 -1.49
C GLN A 29 1.42 -4.25 -2.29
N ALA A 30 1.29 -5.11 -3.31
CA ALA A 30 2.40 -5.49 -4.17
C ALA A 30 2.96 -4.28 -4.96
N LEU A 31 2.08 -3.43 -5.50
CA LEU A 31 2.49 -2.22 -6.21
C LEU A 31 3.18 -1.21 -5.28
N GLU A 32 2.69 -1.06 -4.05
CA GLU A 32 3.32 -0.20 -3.05
C GLU A 32 4.75 -0.68 -2.71
N ALA A 33 4.94 -2.00 -2.56
CA ALA A 33 6.26 -2.58 -2.36
C ALA A 33 7.18 -2.38 -3.57
N GLN A 34 6.68 -2.54 -4.80
CA GLN A 34 7.44 -2.27 -6.02
C GLN A 34 7.87 -0.80 -6.12
N LYS A 35 6.97 0.14 -5.82
CA LYS A 35 7.28 1.57 -5.76
C LYS A 35 8.39 1.86 -4.74
N GLN A 36 8.30 1.29 -3.54
CA GLN A 36 9.30 1.48 -2.51
C GLN A 36 10.67 0.92 -2.93
N GLN A 37 10.69 -0.26 -3.55
CA GLN A 37 11.91 -0.87 -4.06
C GLN A 37 12.54 -0.02 -5.17
N TYR A 38 11.72 0.54 -6.08
CA TYR A 38 12.21 1.45 -7.10
C TYR A 38 12.86 2.68 -6.49
N ILE A 39 12.25 3.29 -5.46
CA ILE A 39 12.81 4.44 -4.75
C ILE A 39 14.17 4.09 -4.12
N ILE A 40 14.25 2.99 -3.36
CA ILE A 40 15.48 2.55 -2.70
C ILE A 40 16.59 2.28 -3.73
N SER A 41 16.25 1.68 -4.87
CA SER A 41 17.22 1.42 -5.95
C SER A 41 17.86 2.69 -6.52
N ARG A 42 17.23 3.85 -6.33
CA ARG A 42 17.74 5.15 -6.78
C ARG A 42 18.58 5.87 -5.73
N PHE A 43 18.55 5.47 -4.47
CA PHE A 43 19.30 6.14 -3.39
C PHE A 43 20.79 6.32 -3.69
N PRO A 44 21.53 5.31 -4.22
CA PRO A 44 22.94 5.48 -4.54
C PRO A 44 23.20 6.58 -5.57
N LYS A 45 22.29 6.76 -6.54
CA LYS A 45 22.41 7.81 -7.57
C LYS A 45 22.37 9.22 -6.97
N TYR A 46 21.70 9.39 -5.83
CA TYR A 46 21.53 10.67 -5.16
C TYR A 46 22.38 10.80 -3.88
N GLY A 47 23.28 9.83 -3.62
CA GLY A 47 24.13 9.84 -2.43
C GLY A 47 23.35 9.65 -1.12
N LEU A 48 22.19 8.98 -1.17
CA LEU A 48 21.35 8.70 -0.01
C LEU A 48 21.72 7.34 0.61
N ASP A 49 21.67 7.27 1.94
CA ASP A 49 22.00 6.08 2.73
C ASP A 49 20.76 5.19 2.89
N PRO A 50 20.73 3.96 2.33
CA PRO A 50 19.59 3.05 2.44
C PRO A 50 19.16 2.68 3.85
N SER A 51 20.01 2.87 4.85
CA SER A 51 19.68 2.63 6.26
C SER A 51 18.85 3.75 6.90
N ARG A 52 18.71 4.89 6.22
CA ARG A 52 17.98 6.07 6.70
C ARG A 52 16.60 6.18 6.08
N GLN A 53 15.70 6.86 6.79
CA GLN A 53 14.35 7.13 6.30
C GLN A 53 14.32 8.47 5.57
N TYR A 54 13.70 8.47 4.39
CA TYR A 54 13.52 9.66 3.56
C TYR A 54 12.06 9.78 3.13
N ASP A 55 11.55 11.00 3.21
CA ASP A 55 10.30 11.39 2.59
C ASP A 55 10.59 12.03 1.24
N ILE A 56 9.81 11.66 0.22
CA ILE A 56 9.93 12.21 -1.14
C ILE A 56 8.62 12.89 -1.49
N ASP A 57 8.69 14.20 -1.73
CA ASP A 57 7.56 14.94 -2.29
C ASP A 57 7.43 14.60 -3.78
N LEU A 58 6.40 13.82 -4.13
CA LEU A 58 6.17 13.38 -5.51
C LEU A 58 5.75 14.51 -6.46
N LYS A 59 5.38 15.69 -5.96
CA LYS A 59 5.07 16.86 -6.80
C LYS A 59 6.32 17.64 -7.19
N THR A 60 7.26 17.79 -6.25
CA THR A 60 8.45 18.63 -6.43
C THR A 60 9.74 17.84 -6.63
N GLY A 61 9.73 16.54 -6.32
CA GLY A 61 10.91 15.68 -6.29
C GLY A 61 11.85 15.94 -5.09
N LYS A 62 11.46 16.80 -4.15
CA LYS A 62 12.28 17.13 -2.98
C LYS A 62 12.38 15.92 -2.05
N ILE A 63 13.60 15.62 -1.61
CA ILE A 63 13.90 14.52 -0.68
C ILE A 63 14.28 15.13 0.67
N THR A 64 13.63 14.68 1.74
CA THR A 64 13.91 15.11 3.11
C THR A 64 14.20 13.90 3.99
N GLU A 65 15.32 13.94 4.70
CA GLU A 65 15.66 12.91 5.68
C GLU A 65 14.77 13.05 6.93
N ASN A 66 14.12 11.96 7.30
CA ASN A 66 13.25 11.93 8.47
C ASN A 66 14.08 11.55 9.71
N LYS A 67 14.46 12.55 10.49
CA LYS A 67 15.36 12.40 11.66
C LYS A 67 14.70 11.74 12.88
N ASN A 68 13.37 11.53 12.84
CA ASN A 68 12.62 10.84 13.89
C ASN A 68 11.87 9.65 13.28
N PRO A 69 12.50 8.47 13.19
CA PRO A 69 11.75 7.26 12.87
C PRO A 69 10.77 7.02 14.03
N ARG A 70 9.47 7.24 13.79
CA ARG A 70 8.44 6.87 14.77
C ARG A 70 8.50 5.34 14.92
N ILE A 71 8.93 4.90 16.10
CA ILE A 71 8.85 3.51 16.57
C ILE A 71 7.37 3.13 16.70
#